data_AF-A0A7J5ZE51-F1
#
_entry.id   AF-A0A7J5ZE51-F1
#
_cell.length_a   1.000
_cell.length_b   1.000
_cell.length_c   1.000
_cell.angle_alpha   90.00
_cell.angle_beta   90.00
_cell.angle_gamma   90.00
#
_symmetry.space_group_name_H-M   'P 1'
#
loop_
_entity.id
_entity.type
_entity.pdbx_description
1 polymer ?
#
loop_
_entity_poly.entity_id
_entity_poly.type
_entity_poly.pdbx_seq_one_letter_code
_entity_poly.pdbx_strand_id
1 'polypeptide(L)'
;MEAARTCSRLLTPSIHLISGHVVSQTAVQVVADVLSKLLVVGITDPDPDIRYCVLASLDERFDAHLAQAENLQALFVALNDEVFEIRELAICTRTPQQHEPRFRHALPARCSSR
;
A
#
# COMPACT_ATOMS: atom_id res chain seq x y z
N MET A 1 -0.16 3.39 13.26
CA MET A 1 -1.10 3.15 12.13
C MET A 1 -1.61 4.44 11.47
N GLU A 2 -1.98 5.48 12.22
CA GLU A 2 -2.52 6.73 11.64
C GLU A 2 -1.59 7.47 10.68
N ALA A 3 -0.26 7.39 10.87
CA ALA A 3 0.70 7.99 9.95
C ALA A 3 0.61 7.39 8.53
N ALA A 4 0.54 6.05 8.40
CA ALA A 4 0.43 5.38 7.10
C ALA A 4 -0.87 5.75 6.37
N ARG A 5 -2.01 5.76 7.11
CA ARG A 5 -3.31 6.19 6.58
C ARG A 5 -3.30 7.65 6.15
N THR A 6 -2.64 8.51 6.91
CA THR A 6 -2.54 9.94 6.60
C THR A 6 -1.65 10.16 5.38
N CYS A 7 -0.49 9.50 5.30
CA CYS A 7 0.39 9.54 4.14
C CYS A 7 -0.34 9.07 2.86
N SER A 8 -1.04 7.92 2.90
CA SER A 8 -1.81 7.41 1.75
C SER A 8 -2.90 8.40 1.30
N ARG A 9 -3.64 9.00 2.26
CA ARG A 9 -4.64 10.04 1.97
C ARG A 9 -4.04 11.31 1.35
N LEU A 10 -2.87 11.74 1.81
CA LEU A 10 -2.18 12.92 1.27
C LEU A 10 -1.65 12.71 -0.15
N LEU A 11 -1.32 11.48 -0.53
CA LEU A 11 -0.85 11.16 -1.88
C LEU A 11 -1.99 11.07 -2.91
N THR A 12 -3.22 10.86 -2.46
CA THR A 12 -4.41 10.67 -3.32
C THR A 12 -4.59 11.79 -4.36
N PRO A 13 -4.58 13.08 -4.00
CA PRO A 13 -4.80 14.16 -4.97
C PRO A 13 -3.65 14.26 -5.98
N SER A 14 -2.42 14.01 -5.54
CA SER A 14 -1.23 14.01 -6.41
C SER A 14 -1.31 12.92 -7.48
N ILE A 15 -1.80 11.72 -7.13
CA ILE A 15 -2.00 10.63 -8.09
C ILE A 15 -3.08 10.99 -9.12
N HIS A 16 -4.18 11.61 -8.69
CA HIS A 16 -5.25 12.02 -9.59
C HIS A 16 -4.80 13.12 -10.58
N LEU A 17 -3.94 14.04 -10.13
CA LEU A 17 -3.35 15.06 -11.00
C LEU A 17 -2.41 14.46 -12.06
N ILE A 18 -1.68 13.39 -11.72
CA ILE A 18 -0.81 12.66 -12.66
C ILE A 18 -1.65 12.01 -13.79
N SER A 19 -2.88 11.57 -13.53
CA SER A 19 -3.76 11.02 -14.57
C SER A 19 -4.42 12.08 -15.47
N GLY A 20 -4.41 13.35 -15.07
CA GLY A 20 -5.33 14.39 -15.57
C GLY A 20 -4.71 15.51 -16.41
N HIS A 21 -3.68 15.27 -17.22
CA HIS A 21 -3.13 16.21 -18.23
C HIS A 21 -2.02 17.18 -17.76
N VAL A 22 -1.60 17.21 -16.50
CA VAL A 22 -0.36 17.90 -16.05
C VAL A 22 0.42 17.04 -15.06
N VAL A 23 1.38 16.26 -15.57
CA VAL A 23 2.25 15.43 -14.74
C VAL A 23 3.39 16.28 -14.17
N SER A 24 3.26 16.74 -12.93
CA SER A 24 4.40 17.30 -12.21
C SER A 24 5.39 16.18 -11.91
N GLN A 25 6.57 16.23 -12.54
CA GLN A 25 7.63 15.24 -12.32
C GLN A 25 8.03 15.15 -10.84
N THR A 26 8.00 16.28 -10.14
CA THR A 26 8.22 16.34 -8.68
C THR A 26 7.15 15.59 -7.91
N ALA A 27 5.87 15.69 -8.30
CA ALA A 27 4.79 14.97 -7.63
C ALA A 27 4.93 13.45 -7.80
N VAL A 28 5.31 12.98 -9.00
CA VAL A 28 5.58 11.55 -9.26
C VAL A 28 6.73 11.05 -8.38
N GLN A 29 7.82 11.82 -8.29
CA GLN A 29 8.98 11.45 -7.46
C GLN A 29 8.62 11.38 -5.96
N VAL A 30 7.83 12.32 -5.46
CA VAL A 30 7.38 12.32 -4.06
C VAL A 30 6.50 11.10 -3.77
N VAL A 31 5.57 10.75 -4.66
CA VAL A 31 4.74 9.55 -4.51
C VAL A 31 5.61 8.30 -4.47
N ALA A 32 6.57 8.17 -5.38
CA ALA A 32 7.49 7.03 -5.42
C ALA A 32 8.34 6.92 -4.14
N ASP A 33 8.92 8.01 -3.65
CA ASP A 33 9.76 8.01 -2.45
C ASP A 33 8.96 7.65 -1.19
N VAL A 34 7.76 8.21 -1.04
CA VAL A 34 6.90 7.88 0.11
C VAL A 34 6.41 6.43 0.03
N LEU A 35 6.06 5.94 -1.16
CA LEU A 35 5.63 4.54 -1.34
C LEU A 35 6.75 3.56 -0.98
N SER A 36 7.97 3.80 -1.45
CA SER A 36 9.13 2.95 -1.13
C SER A 36 9.36 2.88 0.39
N LYS A 37 9.28 4.02 1.08
CA LYS A 37 9.41 4.08 2.55
C LYS A 37 8.28 3.35 3.25
N LEU A 38 7.04 3.48 2.78
CA LEU A 38 5.91 2.72 3.32
C LEU A 38 6.12 1.21 3.13
N LEU A 39 6.52 0.76 1.94
CA LEU A 39 6.75 -0.67 1.69
C LEU A 39 7.83 -1.26 2.59
N VAL A 40 8.92 -0.52 2.87
CA VAL A 40 9.93 -0.95 3.83
C VAL A 40 9.29 -1.19 5.21
N VAL A 41 8.53 -0.22 5.73
CA VAL A 41 7.80 -0.40 7.01
C VAL A 41 6.84 -1.59 6.92
N GLY A 42 6.12 -1.73 5.81
CA GLY A 42 5.14 -2.79 5.57
C GLY A 42 5.73 -4.21 5.59
N ILE A 43 7.04 -4.38 5.38
CA ILE A 43 7.69 -5.69 5.38
C ILE A 43 8.67 -5.91 6.54
N THR A 44 9.18 -4.83 7.16
CA THR A 44 10.20 -4.96 8.21
C THR A 44 9.71 -4.65 9.62
N ASP A 45 8.52 -4.07 9.78
CA ASP A 45 8.03 -3.71 11.13
C ASP A 45 7.81 -4.97 11.98
N PRO A 46 8.29 -5.01 13.23
CA PRO A 46 8.09 -6.17 14.10
C PRO A 46 6.62 -6.39 14.49
N ASP A 47 5.78 -5.36 14.43
CA ASP A 47 4.36 -5.45 14.75
C ASP A 47 3.56 -5.86 13.49
N PRO A 48 2.94 -7.05 13.47
CA PRO A 48 2.15 -7.52 12.33
C PRO A 48 0.95 -6.62 12.03
N ASP A 49 0.37 -5.94 13.02
CA ASP A 49 -0.75 -5.02 12.77
C ASP A 49 -0.28 -3.78 11.98
N ILE A 50 0.95 -3.30 12.22
CA ILE A 50 1.54 -2.21 11.43
C ILE A 50 1.79 -2.66 10.00
N ARG A 51 2.42 -3.83 9.80
CA ARG A 51 2.65 -4.41 8.47
C ARG A 51 1.37 -4.55 7.67
N TYR A 52 0.33 -5.11 8.30
CA TYR A 52 -1.00 -5.25 7.72
C TYR A 52 -1.60 -3.89 7.33
N CYS A 53 -1.59 -2.92 8.24
CA CYS A 53 -2.21 -1.61 7.99
C CYS A 53 -1.51 -0.83 6.88
N VAL A 54 -0.19 -0.96 6.76
CA VAL A 54 0.55 -0.34 5.66
C VAL A 54 0.12 -0.96 4.33
N LEU A 55 0.18 -2.29 4.19
CA LEU A 55 -0.21 -2.98 2.97
C LEU A 55 -1.69 -2.74 2.61
N ALA A 56 -2.56 -2.67 3.61
CA ALA A 56 -4.00 -2.42 3.46
C ALA A 56 -4.30 -0.98 3.01
N SER A 57 -3.36 -0.06 3.21
CA SER A 57 -3.49 1.34 2.78
C SER A 57 -3.01 1.58 1.34
N LEU A 58 -2.46 0.55 0.68
CA LEU A 58 -2.06 0.54 -0.71
C LEU A 58 -3.24 0.05 -1.56
N ASP A 59 -3.82 0.95 -2.34
CA ASP A 59 -4.92 0.67 -3.25
C ASP A 59 -4.51 0.86 -4.73
N GLU A 60 -5.47 0.65 -5.63
CA GLU A 60 -5.30 0.68 -7.10
C GLU A 60 -4.60 1.94 -7.63
N ARG A 61 -4.63 3.04 -6.87
CA ARG A 61 -4.01 4.31 -7.26
C ARG A 61 -2.48 4.20 -7.23
N PHE A 62 -1.93 3.26 -6.46
CA PHE A 62 -0.50 3.01 -6.39
C PHE A 62 -0.02 1.96 -7.40
N ASP A 63 -0.90 1.29 -8.14
CA ASP A 63 -0.57 0.15 -9.02
C ASP A 63 0.56 0.45 -10.00
N ALA A 64 0.56 1.64 -10.61
CA ALA A 64 1.60 2.06 -11.55
C ALA A 64 3.00 2.12 -10.90
N HIS A 65 3.06 2.51 -9.63
CA HIS A 65 4.31 2.56 -8.87
C HIS A 65 4.63 1.18 -8.27
N LEU A 66 3.64 0.42 -7.84
CA LEU A 66 3.80 -0.95 -7.32
C LEU A 66 4.31 -1.93 -8.39
N ALA A 67 4.02 -1.66 -9.67
CA ALA A 67 4.51 -2.44 -10.80
C ALA A 67 6.02 -2.27 -11.07
N GLN A 68 6.70 -1.32 -10.39
CA GLN A 68 8.14 -1.15 -10.49
C GLN A 68 8.89 -2.32 -9.83
N ALA A 69 10.04 -2.70 -10.38
CA ALA A 69 10.75 -3.92 -10.01
C ALA A 69 11.10 -3.98 -8.51
N GLU A 70 11.54 -2.85 -7.94
CA GLU A 70 11.94 -2.71 -6.54
C GLU A 70 10.73 -2.91 -5.60
N ASN A 71 9.58 -2.35 -5.96
CA ASN A 71 8.35 -2.46 -5.18
C ASN A 71 7.73 -3.85 -5.30
N LEU A 72 7.84 -4.49 -6.47
CA LEU A 72 7.50 -5.89 -6.64
C LEU A 72 8.38 -6.78 -5.75
N GLN A 73 9.68 -6.52 -5.65
CA GLN A 73 10.54 -7.29 -4.77
C GLN A 73 10.07 -7.21 -3.31
N ALA A 74 9.73 -6.01 -2.82
CA ALA A 74 9.16 -5.82 -1.48
C ALA A 74 7.86 -6.63 -1.29
N LEU A 75 6.95 -6.58 -2.26
CA LEU A 75 5.71 -7.38 -2.19
C LEU A 75 5.98 -8.89 -2.20
N PHE A 76 7.07 -9.38 -2.81
CA PHE A 76 7.42 -10.81 -2.77
C PHE A 76 7.88 -11.24 -1.38
N VAL A 77 8.51 -10.33 -0.64
CA VAL A 77 8.82 -10.55 0.78
C VAL A 77 7.52 -10.65 1.59
N ALA A 78 6.56 -9.74 1.37
CA ALA A 78 5.25 -9.77 2.05
C ALA A 78 4.43 -11.05 1.76
N LEU A 79 4.60 -11.67 0.58
CA LEU A 79 3.98 -12.96 0.28
C LEU A 79 4.50 -14.11 1.17
N ASN A 80 5.65 -13.93 1.81
CA ASN A 80 6.25 -14.86 2.74
C ASN A 80 6.17 -14.37 4.20
N ASP A 81 5.29 -13.41 4.50
CA ASP A 81 5.06 -12.94 5.88
C ASP A 81 4.63 -14.10 6.78
N GLU A 82 4.94 -14.03 8.08
CA GLU A 82 4.54 -15.05 9.05
C GLU A 82 3.01 -15.10 9.28
N VAL A 83 2.33 -13.96 9.11
CA VAL A 83 0.88 -13.81 9.30
C VAL A 83 0.14 -14.11 7.99
N PHE A 84 -0.85 -15.01 8.06
CA PHE A 84 -1.59 -15.47 6.88
C PHE A 84 -2.37 -14.34 6.19
N GLU A 85 -3.03 -13.47 6.96
CA GLU A 85 -3.83 -12.36 6.44
C GLU A 85 -2.98 -11.34 5.67
N ILE A 86 -1.70 -11.18 6.04
CA ILE A 86 -0.75 -10.32 5.32
C ILE A 86 -0.36 -10.95 3.99
N ARG A 87 -0.14 -12.28 3.97
CA ARG A 87 0.14 -13.02 2.73
C ARG A 87 -1.02 -12.89 1.75
N GLU A 88 -2.27 -13.07 2.21
CA GLU A 88 -3.46 -12.88 1.38
C GLU A 88 -3.55 -11.45 0.82
N LEU A 89 -3.33 -10.45 1.68
CA LEU A 89 -3.36 -9.06 1.28
C LEU A 89 -2.32 -8.75 0.19
N ALA A 90 -1.09 -9.26 0.32
CA ALA A 90 -0.03 -9.08 -0.67
C ALA A 90 -0.37 -9.73 -2.04
N ILE A 91 -1.14 -10.84 -2.07
CA ILE A 91 -1.67 -11.44 -3.31
C ILE A 91 -2.71 -10.51 -3.94
N CYS A 92 -3.61 -9.95 -3.13
CA CYS A 92 -4.65 -9.03 -3.60
C CYS A 92 -4.11 -7.68 -4.05
N THR A 93 -3.04 -7.17 -3.44
CA THR A 93 -2.35 -5.95 -3.89
C THR A 93 -1.64 -6.16 -5.24
N ARG A 94 -1.27 -7.40 -5.57
CA ARG A 94 -0.64 -7.73 -6.87
C ARG A 94 -1.60 -8.01 -8.01
N THR A 95 -2.79 -8.49 -7.69
CA THR A 95 -3.77 -8.88 -8.71
C THR A 95 -4.78 -7.75 -8.89
N PRO A 96 -5.00 -7.23 -10.12
CA PRO A 96 -5.96 -6.15 -10.38
C PRO A 96 -7.43 -6.60 -10.26
N GLN A 97 -7.74 -7.58 -9.43
CA GLN A 97 -9.08 -8.14 -9.19
C GLN A 97 -9.63 -7.75 -7.82
N GLN A 98 -9.54 -6.47 -7.47
CA GLN A 98 -10.10 -5.90 -6.25
C GLN A 98 -11.64 -5.77 -6.36
N HIS A 99 -12.38 -6.88 -6.27
CA HIS A 99 -13.84 -6.84 -6.05
C HIS A 99 -14.39 -8.00 -5.22
N GLU A 100 -13.59 -8.57 -4.31
CA GLU A 100 -14.12 -9.49 -3.28
C GLU A 100 -14.53 -8.73 -2.00
N PRO A 101 -15.83 -8.67 -1.64
CA PRO A 101 -16.34 -7.89 -0.51
C PRO A 101 -15.85 -8.38 0.87
N ARG A 102 -15.22 -9.56 0.96
CA ARG A 102 -14.69 -10.11 2.23
C ARG A 102 -13.56 -9.27 2.84
N PHE A 103 -12.71 -8.65 2.02
CA PHE A 103 -11.57 -7.87 2.53
C PHE A 103 -11.94 -6.43 2.93
N ARG A 104 -13.04 -5.88 2.40
CA ARG A 104 -13.52 -4.52 2.75
C ARG A 104 -14.01 -4.39 4.19
N HIS A 105 -14.52 -5.48 4.78
CA HIS A 105 -15.00 -5.50 6.17
C HIS A 105 -13.91 -5.80 7.20
N ALA A 106 -12.71 -6.23 6.79
CA ALA A 106 -11.59 -6.51 7.69
C ALA A 106 -10.73 -5.27 8.01
N LEU A 107 -10.68 -4.28 7.09
CA LEU A 107 -9.89 -3.04 7.23
C LEU A 107 -10.23 -2.14 8.43
N PRO A 108 -11.50 -1.91 8.82
CA PRO A 108 -11.82 -0.89 9.80
C PRO A 108 -11.60 -1.33 11.26
N ALA A 109 -11.62 -2.63 11.58
CA ALA A 109 -11.55 -3.08 12.97
C ALA A 109 -10.13 -3.15 13.56
N ARG A 110 -9.13 -3.61 12.78
CA ARG A 110 -7.74 -3.75 13.25
C ARG A 110 -6.99 -2.42 13.30
N CYS A 111 -7.09 -1.61 12.24
CA CYS A 111 -6.30 -0.38 12.14
C CYS A 111 -6.88 0.82 12.92
N SER A 112 -8.04 0.69 13.56
CA SER A 112 -8.66 1.72 14.42
C SER A 112 -8.66 1.36 15.92
N SER A 113 -8.12 0.20 16.30
CA SER A 113 -8.07 -0.26 17.69
C SER A 113 -6.64 -0.26 18.24
N ARG A 114 -5.99 0.91 18.31
CA ARG A 114 -4.93 1.29 19.28
C ARG A 114 -4.39 2.68 18.99
#